data_AF-A0A497KKM4-F1
#
_entry.id   AF-A0A497KKM4-F1
#
_cell.length_a   1.000
_cell.length_b   1.000
_cell.length_c   1.000
_cell.angle_alpha   90.00
_cell.angle_beta   90.00
_cell.angle_gamma   90.00
#
_symmetry.space_group_name_H-M   'P 1'
#
loop_
_entity.id
_entity.type
_entity.pdbx_description
1 polymer ?
#
loop_
_entity_poly.entity_id
_entity_poly.type
_entity_poly.pdbx_seq_one_letter_code
_entity_poly.pdbx_strand_id
1 'polypeptide(L)'
;MPVLASSSWGNDRKNKADQSPFRGFFDKVEDLPVGKKGDLAFVQRVLFVHDGTEWRQVIKDPIPSRTIWVWSGNIADIPAGYVLCDGTNGTPDLRDLFIVGAGGSFAVNSSGGADTIDHNHGETDIATIANAKCNYYNATHNLPTYHKHQLTGAYTNIPPYIYLAFIMKL
;
A
#
# COMPACT_ATOMS: atom_id res chain seq x y z
N MET A 1 -79.67 -2.83 -3.94
CA MET A 1 -78.45 -2.29 -4.57
C MET A 1 -77.34 -2.37 -3.53
N PRO A 2 -76.27 -3.16 -3.74
CA PRO A 2 -75.21 -3.25 -2.74
C PRO A 2 -74.31 -2.02 -2.84
N VAL A 3 -74.14 -1.32 -1.73
CA VAL A 3 -73.23 -0.17 -1.60
C VAL A 3 -71.81 -0.73 -1.55
N LEU A 4 -71.00 -0.43 -2.57
CA LEU A 4 -69.57 -0.74 -2.58
C LEU A 4 -68.88 0.13 -1.52
N ALA A 5 -68.29 -0.49 -0.49
CA ALA A 5 -67.53 0.19 0.53
C ALA A 5 -66.26 0.82 -0.10
N SER A 6 -66.17 2.14 -0.08
CA SER A 6 -65.08 2.94 -0.66
C SER A 6 -63.81 3.01 0.21
N SER A 7 -63.64 2.11 1.19
CA SER A 7 -62.53 2.15 2.15
C SER A 7 -61.35 1.23 1.81
N SER A 8 -61.47 0.32 0.84
CA SER A 8 -60.42 -0.67 0.56
C SER A 8 -59.15 -0.05 -0.01
N TRP A 9 -59.29 0.87 -0.97
CA TRP A 9 -58.13 1.43 -1.69
C TRP A 9 -57.21 2.28 -0.79
N GLY A 10 -57.78 2.98 0.19
CA GLY A 10 -57.03 3.75 1.18
C GLY A 10 -56.33 2.86 2.21
N ASN A 11 -56.97 1.77 2.64
CA ASN A 11 -56.37 0.80 3.55
C ASN A 11 -55.28 -0.01 2.87
N ASP A 12 -55.46 -0.41 1.62
CA ASP A 12 -54.47 -1.18 0.86
C ASP A 12 -53.18 -0.38 0.63
N ARG A 13 -53.29 0.94 0.41
CA ARG A 13 -52.12 1.82 0.29
C ARG A 13 -51.37 1.97 1.60
N LYS A 14 -52.07 2.12 2.73
CA LYS A 14 -51.47 2.20 4.06
C LYS A 14 -50.78 0.88 4.44
N ASN A 15 -51.44 -0.25 4.16
CA ASN A 15 -50.91 -1.59 4.40
C ASN A 15 -49.65 -1.87 3.56
N LYS A 16 -49.59 -1.39 2.31
CA LYS A 16 -48.40 -1.54 1.46
C LYS A 16 -47.24 -0.63 1.88
N ALA A 17 -47.52 0.58 2.37
CA ALA A 17 -46.49 1.49 2.86
C ALA A 17 -45.82 0.96 4.15
N ASP A 18 -46.59 0.39 5.07
CA ASP A 18 -46.09 -0.24 6.31
C ASP A 18 -45.26 -1.52 6.04
N GLN A 19 -45.51 -2.18 4.92
CA GLN A 19 -44.72 -3.32 4.46
C GLN A 19 -43.47 -2.95 3.67
N SER A 20 -43.23 -1.67 3.40
CA SER A 20 -42.00 -1.29 2.71
C SER A 20 -40.78 -1.66 3.57
N PRO A 21 -39.79 -2.38 3.01
CA PRO A 21 -38.59 -2.75 3.76
C PRO A 21 -37.71 -1.55 4.06
N PHE A 22 -37.85 -0.45 3.30
CA PHE A 22 -36.99 0.71 3.43
C PHE A 22 -37.36 1.58 4.65
N ARG A 23 -36.38 1.81 5.52
CA ARG A 23 -36.52 2.53 6.79
C ARG A 23 -35.95 3.95 6.78
N GLY A 24 -35.21 4.33 5.74
CA GLY A 24 -34.73 5.69 5.53
C GLY A 24 -33.21 5.83 5.45
N PHE A 25 -32.77 7.09 5.58
CA PHE A 25 -31.37 7.51 5.61
C PHE A 25 -31.02 8.03 7.00
N PHE A 26 -29.85 7.65 7.50
CA PHE A 26 -29.37 7.93 8.84
C PHE A 26 -27.92 8.43 8.78
N ASP A 27 -27.52 9.27 9.74
CA ASP A 27 -26.15 9.79 9.80
C ASP A 27 -25.19 8.82 10.51
N LYS A 28 -25.71 8.04 11.47
CA LYS A 28 -24.94 7.08 12.27
C LYS A 28 -25.67 5.75 12.42
N VAL A 29 -24.93 4.70 12.75
CA VAL A 29 -25.48 3.32 12.90
C VAL A 29 -26.35 3.21 14.15
N GLU A 30 -26.03 3.98 15.19
CA GLU A 30 -26.77 4.01 16.45
C GLU A 30 -28.17 4.62 16.31
N ASP A 31 -28.40 5.41 15.25
CA ASP A 31 -29.69 6.03 14.95
C ASP A 31 -30.64 5.08 14.20
N LEU A 32 -30.17 3.87 13.86
CA LEU A 32 -30.99 2.89 13.17
C LEU A 32 -32.16 2.43 14.05
N PRO A 33 -33.39 2.39 13.51
CA PRO A 33 -34.56 1.96 14.27
C PRO A 33 -34.48 0.46 14.58
N VAL A 34 -35.30 0.00 15.52
CA VAL A 34 -35.51 -1.44 15.72
C VAL A 34 -36.04 -2.04 14.42
N GLY A 35 -35.22 -2.88 13.78
CA GLY A 35 -35.53 -3.47 12.49
C GLY A 35 -36.23 -4.82 12.61
N LYS A 36 -36.97 -5.20 11.57
CA LYS A 36 -37.40 -6.58 11.32
C LYS A 36 -36.57 -7.17 10.18
N LYS A 37 -36.45 -8.49 10.12
CA LYS A 37 -35.70 -9.19 9.06
C LYS A 37 -36.13 -8.68 7.67
N GLY A 38 -35.15 -8.26 6.87
CA GLY A 38 -35.36 -7.74 5.52
C GLY A 38 -35.55 -6.22 5.44
N ASP A 39 -35.57 -5.52 6.57
CA ASP A 39 -35.54 -4.06 6.58
C ASP A 39 -34.23 -3.54 5.97
N LEU A 40 -34.30 -2.41 5.27
CA LEU A 40 -33.23 -1.75 4.55
C LEU A 40 -33.08 -0.32 5.06
N ALA A 41 -31.86 0.11 5.32
CA ALA A 41 -31.55 1.48 5.70
C ALA A 41 -30.25 1.92 5.05
N PHE A 42 -30.10 3.21 4.78
CA PHE A 42 -28.81 3.78 4.42
C PHE A 42 -28.25 4.53 5.61
N VAL A 43 -27.02 4.20 6.01
CA VAL A 43 -26.24 5.05 6.92
C VAL A 43 -25.18 5.72 6.07
N GLN A 44 -25.24 7.04 5.97
CA GLN A 44 -24.42 7.83 5.03
C GLN A 44 -24.58 7.34 3.58
N ARG A 45 -23.61 6.55 3.08
CA ARG A 45 -23.58 5.99 1.72
C ARG A 45 -23.58 4.46 1.69
N VAL A 46 -23.81 3.85 2.85
CA VAL A 46 -23.71 2.41 3.06
C VAL A 46 -25.10 1.83 3.24
N LEU A 47 -25.44 0.82 2.45
CA LEU A 47 -26.68 0.06 2.61
C LEU A 47 -26.53 -0.93 3.78
N PHE A 48 -27.48 -0.90 4.70
CA PHE A 48 -27.66 -1.86 5.77
C PHE A 48 -28.92 -2.69 5.52
N VAL A 49 -28.86 -3.97 5.89
CA VAL A 49 -29.98 -4.91 5.92
C VAL A 49 -30.12 -5.50 7.31
N HIS A 50 -31.33 -5.57 7.84
CA HIS A 50 -31.59 -6.21 9.12
C HIS A 50 -31.76 -7.74 8.92
N ASP A 51 -30.97 -8.57 9.60
CA ASP A 51 -31.00 -10.03 9.42
C ASP A 51 -32.10 -10.73 10.25
N GLY A 52 -32.73 -9.99 11.17
CA GLY A 52 -33.72 -10.48 12.14
C GLY A 52 -33.25 -10.36 13.59
N THR A 53 -31.95 -10.14 13.78
CA THR A 53 -31.31 -9.90 15.09
C THR A 53 -30.61 -8.55 15.14
N GLU A 54 -29.95 -8.14 14.05
CA GLU A 54 -29.17 -6.91 13.99
C GLU A 54 -29.14 -6.33 12.57
N TRP A 55 -28.73 -5.06 12.48
CA TRP A 55 -28.40 -4.41 11.22
C TRP A 55 -27.01 -4.82 10.74
N ARG A 56 -26.90 -5.30 9.50
CA ARG A 56 -25.64 -5.65 8.85
C ARG A 56 -25.41 -4.80 7.61
N GLN A 57 -24.20 -4.35 7.41
CA GLN A 57 -23.78 -3.66 6.19
C GLN A 57 -23.76 -4.63 5.00
N VAL A 58 -24.40 -4.24 3.89
CA VAL A 58 -24.53 -5.04 2.65
C VAL A 58 -23.29 -4.91 1.76
N ILE A 59 -22.58 -3.77 1.83
CA ILE A 59 -21.35 -3.53 1.06
C ILE A 59 -20.17 -3.58 2.03
N LYS A 60 -19.52 -4.73 2.14
CA LYS A 60 -18.20 -4.88 2.76
C LYS A 60 -17.22 -3.93 2.05
N ASP A 61 -16.32 -3.27 2.79
CA ASP A 61 -15.36 -2.28 2.28
C ASP A 61 -14.96 -2.52 0.81
N PRO A 62 -15.08 -1.52 -0.08
CA PRO A 62 -14.82 -1.73 -1.51
C PRO A 62 -13.35 -2.06 -1.81
N ILE A 63 -12.47 -1.90 -0.82
CA ILE A 63 -11.05 -2.16 -0.91
C ILE A 63 -10.79 -3.52 -0.24
N PRO A 64 -10.30 -4.53 -1.00
CA PRO A 64 -9.94 -5.81 -0.44
C PRO A 64 -8.85 -5.67 0.64
N SER A 65 -8.94 -6.52 1.67
CA SER A 65 -7.86 -6.72 2.64
C SER A 65 -6.53 -7.00 1.93
N ARG A 66 -5.43 -6.52 2.50
CA ARG A 66 -4.05 -6.62 1.97
C ARG A 66 -3.75 -5.75 0.75
N THR A 67 -4.66 -4.85 0.37
CA THR A 67 -4.39 -3.83 -0.64
C THR A 67 -3.46 -2.77 -0.05
N ILE A 68 -2.40 -2.42 -0.77
CA ILE A 68 -1.42 -1.40 -0.36
C ILE A 68 -1.70 -0.09 -1.10
N TRP A 69 -1.71 1.01 -0.36
CA TRP A 69 -1.93 2.36 -0.84
C TRP A 69 -0.76 3.27 -0.48
N VAL A 70 -0.56 4.29 -1.31
CA VAL A 70 0.34 5.40 -1.01
C VAL A 70 -0.42 6.43 -0.16
N TRP A 71 0.16 6.82 0.97
CA TRP A 71 -0.41 7.73 1.96
C TRP A 71 0.48 8.96 2.12
N SER A 72 -0.10 10.13 1.93
CA SER A 72 0.58 11.43 2.07
C SER A 72 0.39 12.10 3.44
N GLY A 73 -0.46 11.54 4.29
CA GLY A 73 -0.70 12.07 5.64
C GLY A 73 0.37 11.64 6.64
N ASN A 74 0.22 12.10 7.87
CA ASN A 74 1.07 11.69 8.98
C ASN A 74 0.84 10.19 9.29
N ILE A 75 1.90 9.50 9.73
CA ILE A 75 1.84 8.12 10.22
C ILE A 75 0.92 8.02 11.45
N ALA A 76 0.88 9.05 12.30
CA ALA A 76 -0.01 9.10 13.46
C ALA A 76 -1.51 9.21 13.08
N ASP A 77 -1.81 9.69 11.86
CA ASP A 77 -3.17 9.95 11.38
C ASP A 77 -3.63 8.91 10.34
N ILE A 78 -3.01 7.72 10.33
CA ILE A 78 -3.43 6.63 9.44
C ILE A 78 -4.90 6.28 9.75
N PRO A 79 -5.79 6.26 8.73
CA PRO A 79 -7.20 5.97 8.94
C PRO A 79 -7.45 4.59 9.55
N ALA A 80 -8.50 4.49 10.36
CA ALA A 80 -8.94 3.21 10.92
C ALA A 80 -9.16 2.17 9.81
N GLY A 81 -8.74 0.94 10.06
CA GLY A 81 -8.79 -0.16 9.08
C GLY A 81 -7.56 -0.25 8.18
N TYR A 82 -6.57 0.64 8.34
CA TYR A 82 -5.27 0.57 7.67
C TYR A 82 -4.13 0.50 8.69
N VAL A 83 -3.00 -0.03 8.27
CA VAL A 83 -1.75 -0.10 9.05
C VAL A 83 -0.56 0.29 8.18
N LEU A 84 0.51 0.80 8.81
CA LEU A 84 1.77 1.08 8.12
C LEU A 84 2.40 -0.24 7.61
N CYS A 85 2.96 -0.22 6.41
CA CYS A 85 3.75 -1.34 5.86
C CYS A 85 5.17 -1.35 6.46
N ASP A 86 5.30 -1.80 7.70
CA ASP A 86 6.54 -1.80 8.50
C ASP A 86 7.02 -3.21 8.88
N GLY A 87 6.43 -4.25 8.28
CA GLY A 87 6.73 -5.65 8.61
C GLY A 87 5.92 -6.21 9.77
N THR A 88 5.13 -5.38 10.48
CA THR A 88 4.22 -5.82 11.53
C THR A 88 2.83 -6.14 10.97
N ASN A 89 1.97 -6.79 11.76
CA ASN A 89 0.58 -7.09 11.38
C ASN A 89 0.43 -7.86 10.04
N GLY A 90 1.45 -8.63 9.64
CA GLY A 90 1.47 -9.37 8.38
C GLY A 90 1.66 -8.50 7.13
N THR A 91 2.05 -7.23 7.30
CA THR A 91 2.45 -6.33 6.22
C THR A 91 3.87 -6.67 5.74
N PRO A 92 4.22 -6.42 4.48
CA PRO A 92 5.62 -6.29 4.08
C PRO A 92 6.23 -5.02 4.70
N ASP A 93 7.54 -5.02 4.94
CA ASP A 93 8.27 -3.79 5.28
C ASP A 93 8.64 -3.06 3.99
N LEU A 94 8.02 -1.91 3.74
CA LEU A 94 8.20 -1.10 2.54
C LEU A 94 8.82 0.26 2.84
N ARG A 95 9.31 0.47 4.07
CA ARG A 95 9.98 1.71 4.46
C ARG A 95 11.28 1.85 3.68
N ASP A 96 11.52 3.04 3.15
CA ASP A 96 12.72 3.38 2.37
C ASP A 96 12.92 2.52 1.11
N LEU A 97 11.87 1.85 0.63
CA LEU A 97 11.92 1.00 -0.56
C LEU A 97 11.09 1.58 -1.71
N PHE A 98 11.63 1.45 -2.92
CA PHE A 98 10.86 1.66 -4.15
C PHE A 98 10.21 0.35 -4.59
N ILE A 99 8.96 0.42 -5.06
CA ILE A 99 8.19 -0.77 -5.43
C ILE A 99 8.47 -1.15 -6.88
N VAL A 100 8.88 -2.41 -7.07
CA VAL A 100 9.05 -3.05 -8.37
C VAL A 100 7.98 -4.14 -8.53
N GLY A 101 7.40 -4.27 -9.73
CA GLY A 101 6.43 -5.32 -10.02
C GLY A 101 7.03 -6.72 -9.90
N ALA A 102 6.39 -7.57 -9.10
CA ALA A 102 6.77 -8.97 -8.91
C ALA A 102 6.05 -9.90 -9.91
N GLY A 103 6.48 -11.17 -9.98
CA GLY A 103 5.83 -12.22 -10.79
C GLY A 103 6.65 -12.71 -12.00
N GLY A 104 7.85 -12.17 -12.19
CA GLY A 104 8.85 -12.65 -13.15
C GLY A 104 10.14 -13.00 -12.44
N SER A 105 11.22 -12.27 -12.75
CA SER A 105 12.53 -12.42 -12.10
C SER A 105 12.54 -12.06 -10.60
N PHE A 106 11.54 -11.31 -10.14
CA PHE A 106 11.39 -10.89 -8.75
C PHE A 106 10.21 -11.63 -8.12
N ALA A 107 10.49 -12.34 -7.03
CA ALA A 107 9.47 -13.02 -6.23
C ALA A 107 8.67 -11.99 -5.42
N VAL A 108 7.45 -12.35 -5.04
CA VAL A 108 6.65 -11.50 -4.14
C VAL A 108 7.40 -11.34 -2.81
N ASN A 109 7.49 -10.09 -2.33
CA ASN A 109 8.21 -9.70 -1.10
C ASN A 109 9.73 -9.91 -1.11
N SER A 110 10.37 -10.18 -2.26
CA SER A 110 11.82 -10.07 -2.35
C SER A 110 12.24 -8.59 -2.36
N SER A 111 13.24 -8.24 -1.56
CA SER A 111 13.88 -6.92 -1.60
C SER A 111 15.26 -6.98 -2.26
N GLY A 112 15.77 -5.82 -2.65
CA GLY A 112 17.08 -5.67 -3.25
C GLY A 112 17.42 -4.19 -3.47
N GLY A 113 18.62 -3.93 -3.97
CA GLY A 113 19.15 -2.57 -4.10
C GLY A 113 19.91 -2.10 -2.85
N ALA A 114 20.53 -0.94 -2.97
CA ALA A 114 21.25 -0.27 -1.89
C ALA A 114 21.25 1.24 -2.16
N ASP A 115 21.15 2.04 -1.09
CA ASP A 115 21.18 3.52 -1.17
C ASP A 115 22.54 4.05 -1.62
N THR A 116 23.59 3.31 -1.29
CA THR A 116 24.99 3.61 -1.65
C THR A 116 25.62 2.43 -2.36
N ILE A 117 26.26 2.71 -3.48
CA ILE A 117 27.08 1.72 -4.19
C ILE A 117 28.54 1.98 -3.82
N ASP A 118 29.14 1.02 -3.11
CA ASP A 118 30.59 0.92 -3.00
C ASP A 118 31.11 0.11 -4.19
N HIS A 119 32.06 0.68 -4.92
CA HIS A 119 32.80 -0.04 -5.95
C HIS A 119 34.27 -0.10 -5.55
N ASN A 120 34.83 -1.31 -5.51
CA ASN A 120 36.25 -1.55 -5.28
C ASN A 120 36.79 -2.44 -6.39
N HIS A 121 37.92 -2.04 -6.97
CA HIS A 121 38.67 -2.86 -7.89
C HIS A 121 40.00 -3.25 -7.22
N GLY A 122 40.18 -4.55 -7.00
CA GLY A 122 41.51 -5.09 -6.70
C GLY A 122 42.30 -5.17 -7.99
N GLU A 123 43.37 -4.40 -8.10
CA GLU A 123 44.24 -4.47 -9.27
C GLU A 123 45.11 -5.73 -9.19
N THR A 124 45.08 -6.53 -10.25
CA THR A 124 46.04 -7.61 -10.44
C THR A 124 47.38 -6.98 -10.81
N ASP A 125 48.35 -7.01 -9.90
CA ASP A 125 49.74 -6.72 -10.25
C ASP A 125 50.12 -7.62 -11.44
N ILE A 126 50.42 -7.02 -12.60
CA ILE A 126 51.31 -7.71 -13.54
C ILE A 126 52.63 -7.76 -12.82
N ALA A 127 53.01 -8.97 -12.38
CA ALA A 127 54.26 -9.27 -11.72
C ALA A 127 55.37 -8.39 -12.31
N THR A 128 55.98 -7.59 -11.44
CA THR A 128 57.24 -6.89 -11.61
C THR A 128 57.97 -7.33 -12.88
N ILE A 129 58.03 -6.47 -13.92
CA ILE A 129 59.07 -6.64 -14.94
C ILE A 129 60.39 -6.25 -14.26
N ALA A 130 60.90 -7.14 -13.42
CA ALA A 130 62.28 -7.05 -12.98
C ALA A 130 63.14 -7.23 -14.24
N ASN A 131 63.92 -6.21 -14.58
CA ASN A 131 64.86 -6.15 -15.71
C ASN A 131 64.32 -5.70 -17.08
N ALA A 132 63.47 -4.67 -17.14
CA ALA A 132 63.34 -3.89 -18.38
C ALA A 132 64.65 -3.12 -18.65
N LYS A 133 65.56 -3.69 -19.45
CA LYS A 133 66.78 -3.01 -19.87
C LYS A 133 66.44 -1.86 -20.84
N CYS A 134 66.59 -0.62 -20.39
CA CYS A 134 66.72 0.52 -21.29
C CYS A 134 68.18 0.62 -21.75
N ASN A 135 68.44 0.35 -23.04
CA ASN A 135 69.78 0.27 -23.61
C ASN A 135 70.46 1.63 -23.89
N TYR A 136 70.04 2.74 -23.27
CA TYR A 136 70.61 4.05 -23.63
C TYR A 136 71.45 4.73 -22.54
N TYR A 137 71.13 4.63 -21.24
CA TYR A 137 71.99 5.16 -20.18
C TYR A 137 71.77 4.37 -18.87
N ASN A 138 72.86 4.16 -18.12
CA ASN A 138 72.89 3.44 -16.85
C ASN A 138 72.25 4.27 -15.71
N ALA A 139 70.98 4.65 -15.89
CA ALA A 139 70.20 5.40 -14.91
C ALA A 139 69.20 4.45 -14.24
N THR A 140 69.35 4.25 -12.93
CA THR A 140 68.28 3.70 -12.08
C THR A 140 67.21 4.77 -11.92
N HIS A 141 66.09 4.63 -12.63
CA HIS A 141 64.91 5.45 -12.39
C HIS A 141 64.07 4.82 -11.29
N ASN A 142 64.03 5.45 -10.11
CA ASN A 142 63.07 5.12 -9.06
C ASN A 142 61.77 5.92 -9.27
N LEU A 143 61.26 5.90 -10.50
CA LEU A 143 59.93 6.43 -10.76
C LEU A 143 58.97 5.48 -10.03
N PRO A 144 58.06 5.96 -9.17
CA PRO A 144 56.85 5.21 -8.92
C PRO A 144 56.14 5.16 -10.27
N THR A 145 56.42 4.12 -11.06
CA THR A 145 55.86 3.94 -12.40
C THR A 145 54.35 3.79 -12.34
N TYR A 146 53.78 3.65 -11.14
CA TYR A 146 52.37 3.72 -10.86
C TYR A 146 52.12 4.44 -9.54
N HIS A 147 51.19 5.39 -9.56
CA HIS A 147 50.48 5.86 -8.38
C HIS A 147 49.06 5.32 -8.45
N LYS A 148 48.58 4.73 -7.36
CA LYS A 148 47.20 4.21 -7.27
C LYS A 148 46.27 5.37 -6.96
N HIS A 149 45.17 5.48 -7.70
CA HIS A 149 44.06 6.32 -7.27
C HIS A 149 43.08 5.43 -6.52
N GLN A 150 43.11 5.49 -5.19
CA GLN A 150 41.96 5.04 -4.42
C GLN A 150 40.83 6.06 -4.62
N LEU A 151 40.00 5.85 -5.64
CA LEU A 151 38.70 6.52 -5.69
C LEU A 151 37.80 5.81 -4.68
N THR A 152 37.95 6.19 -3.41
CA THR A 152 36.99 5.82 -2.36
C THR A 152 35.91 6.88 -2.39
N GLY A 153 34.75 6.55 -2.95
CA GLY A 153 33.63 7.48 -3.03
C GLY A 153 32.31 6.72 -3.01
N ALA A 154 31.54 6.91 -1.94
CA ALA A 154 30.15 6.52 -1.90
C ALA A 154 29.36 7.54 -2.72
N TYR A 155 28.73 7.09 -3.80
CA TYR A 155 27.84 7.91 -4.61
C TYR A 155 26.40 7.47 -4.37
N THR A 156 25.51 8.43 -4.17
CA THR A 156 24.08 8.18 -4.13
C THR A 156 23.57 8.03 -5.56
N ASN A 157 22.87 6.95 -5.86
CA ASN A 157 22.27 6.70 -7.17
C ASN A 157 20.78 7.07 -7.21
N ILE A 158 20.29 7.80 -6.20
CA ILE A 158 18.86 8.04 -6.02
C ILE A 158 18.43 9.29 -6.82
N PRO A 159 17.53 9.18 -7.81
CA PRO A 159 16.95 10.32 -8.51
C PRO A 159 16.14 11.22 -7.55
N PRO A 160 15.74 12.44 -7.92
CA PRO A 160 14.85 13.26 -7.10
C PRO A 160 13.59 12.48 -6.67
N TYR A 161 13.29 12.46 -5.36
CA TYR A 161 12.21 11.68 -4.78
C TYR A 161 11.41 12.46 -3.73
N ILE A 162 10.25 11.91 -3.34
CA ILE A 162 9.44 12.35 -2.20
C ILE A 162 9.10 11.13 -1.34
N TYR A 163 9.14 11.29 -0.01
CA TYR A 163 8.73 10.24 0.92
C TYR A 163 7.23 10.30 1.15
N LEU A 164 6.55 9.20 0.84
CA LEU A 164 5.16 8.94 1.18
C LEU A 164 5.10 7.60 1.91
N ALA A 165 4.16 7.44 2.84
CA ALA A 165 4.01 6.19 3.57
C ALA A 165 3.28 5.15 2.71
N PHE A 166 3.62 3.88 2.88
CA PHE A 166 2.82 2.78 2.36
C PHE A 166 1.92 2.26 3.48
N ILE A 167 0.62 2.20 3.25
CA ILE A 167 -0.35 1.65 4.20
C ILE A 167 -1.10 0.46 3.59
N MET A 168 -1.41 -0.55 4.40
CA MET A 168 -2.13 -1.75 3.98
C MET A 168 -3.51 -1.79 4.63
N LYS A 169 -4.55 -2.06 3.83
CA LYS A 169 -5.90 -2.36 4.34
C LYS A 169 -5.87 -3.66 5.13
N LEU A 170 -6.39 -3.64 6.37
CA LEU A 170 -6.66 -4.84 7.18
C LEU A 170 -7.83 -5.64 6.61
#